data_AF-A0A7X6T2C7-F1
#
_entry.id   AF-A0A7X6T2C7-F1
#
_cell.length_a   1.000
_cell.length_b   1.000
_cell.length_c   1.000
_cell.angle_alpha   90.00
_cell.angle_beta   90.00
_cell.angle_gamma   90.00
#
_symmetry.space_group_name_H-M   'P 1'
#
loop_
_entity.id
_entity.type
_entity.pdbx_description
1 polymer ?
#
loop_
_entity_poly.entity_id
_entity_poly.type
_entity_poly.pdbx_seq_one_letter_code
_entity_poly.pdbx_strand_id
1 'polypeptide(L)'
;MYLITQMLNGLGAGSIYALIALGYSMVYGVLKLINFAHGDIIMVGSYIIFIMMGSQQPLWLAVLTSIAFSAIMGVLIEQIAYRRLLNSGAPRIA
;
A
#
# COMPACT_ATOMS: atom_id res chain seq x y z
N MET A 1 -11.72 30.25 -11.10
CA MET A 1 -10.88 29.65 -10.05
C MET A 1 -11.43 28.30 -9.56
N TYR A 2 -12.72 28.18 -9.24
CA TYR A 2 -13.33 26.93 -8.74
C TYR A 2 -13.05 25.67 -9.59
N LEU A 3 -13.18 25.77 -10.92
CA LEU A 3 -12.92 24.65 -11.83
C LEU A 3 -11.47 24.15 -11.74
N ILE A 4 -10.51 25.08 -11.63
CA ILE A 4 -9.07 24.75 -11.55
C ILE A 4 -8.80 24.01 -10.24
N THR A 5 -9.35 24.49 -9.11
CA THR A 5 -9.21 23.82 -7.82
C THR A 5 -9.83 22.42 -7.82
N GLN A 6 -11.00 22.24 -8.42
CA GLN A 6 -11.61 20.91 -8.55
C GLN A 6 -10.78 19.97 -9.43
N MET A 7 -10.21 20.46 -10.53
CA MET A 7 -9.31 19.67 -11.37
C MET A 7 -8.04 19.24 -10.60
N LEU A 8 -7.45 20.13 -9.81
CA LEU A 8 -6.29 19.81 -8.97
C LEU A 8 -6.64 18.80 -7.88
N ASN A 9 -7.79 18.93 -7.23
CA ASN A 9 -8.27 17.97 -6.24
C ASN A 9 -8.53 16.59 -6.88
N GLY A 10 -9.16 16.58 -8.06
CA GLY A 10 -9.42 15.36 -8.83
C GLY A 10 -8.13 14.67 -9.28
N LEU A 11 -7.14 15.43 -9.75
CA LEU A 11 -5.81 14.91 -10.07
C LEU A 11 -5.10 14.37 -8.84
N GLY A 12 -5.19 15.06 -7.70
CA GLY A 12 -4.63 14.59 -6.43
C GLY A 12 -5.21 13.23 -6.04
N ALA A 13 -6.54 13.13 -5.95
CA ALA A 13 -7.21 11.87 -5.61
C ALA A 13 -6.94 10.77 -6.66
N GLY A 14 -6.98 11.11 -7.95
CA GLY A 14 -6.68 10.20 -9.04
C GLY A 14 -5.25 9.66 -9.00
N SER A 15 -4.27 10.49 -8.62
CA SER A 15 -2.88 10.06 -8.48
C SER A 15 -2.70 9.03 -7.37
N ILE A 16 -3.41 9.18 -6.25
CA ILE A 16 -3.40 8.21 -5.15
C ILE A 16 -3.98 6.88 -5.63
N TYR A 17 -5.13 6.90 -6.31
CA TYR A 17 -5.74 5.68 -6.85
C TYR A 17 -4.86 5.02 -7.93
N ALA A 18 -4.20 5.81 -8.77
CA ALA A 18 -3.26 5.31 -9.77
C ALA A 18 -2.04 4.64 -9.11
N LEU A 19 -1.49 5.22 -8.05
CA LEU A 19 -0.39 4.62 -7.27
C LEU A 19 -0.81 3.31 -6.59
N ILE A 20 -2.02 3.26 -6.02
CA ILE A 20 -2.57 2.03 -5.42
C ILE A 20 -2.72 0.94 -6.48
N ALA A 21 -3.30 1.27 -7.64
CA ALA A 21 -3.46 0.32 -8.75
C ALA A 21 -2.11 -0.18 -9.28
N LEU A 22 -1.12 0.72 -9.41
CA LEU A 22 0.24 0.39 -9.82
C LEU A 22 0.87 -0.59 -8.83
N GLY A 23 0.79 -0.32 -7.53
CA GLY A 23 1.30 -1.20 -6.48
C GLY A 23 0.67 -2.60 -6.53
N TYR A 24 -0.65 -2.68 -6.66
CA TYR A 24 -1.35 -3.95 -6.80
C TYR A 24 -0.93 -4.72 -8.06
N SER A 25 -0.82 -4.04 -9.20
CA SER A 25 -0.41 -4.64 -10.48
C SER A 25 1.04 -5.17 -10.44
N MET A 26 1.94 -4.51 -9.72
CA MET A 26 3.32 -4.95 -9.55
C MET A 26 3.39 -6.25 -8.75
N VAL A 27 2.67 -6.32 -7.62
CA VAL A 27 2.66 -7.51 -6.76
C VAL A 27 2.00 -8.69 -7.47
N TYR A 28 0.84 -8.47 -8.09
CA TYR A 28 0.15 -9.51 -8.85
C TYR A 28 0.95 -9.94 -10.09
N GLY A 29 1.65 -9.03 -10.77
CA GLY A 29 2.48 -9.35 -11.92
C GLY A 29 3.59 -10.36 -11.61
N VAL A 30 4.15 -10.33 -10.40
CA VAL A 30 5.18 -11.28 -9.95
C VAL A 30 4.55 -12.55 -9.38
N LEU A 31 3.56 -12.44 -8.49
CA LEU A 31 3.04 -13.59 -7.73
C LEU A 31 1.93 -14.35 -8.45
N LYS A 32 1.15 -13.71 -9.34
CA LYS A 32 -0.08 -14.24 -9.95
C LYS A 32 -1.05 -14.87 -8.94
N LEU A 33 -1.12 -14.26 -7.75
CA LEU A 33 -2.00 -14.64 -6.66
C LEU A 33 -2.79 -13.40 -6.22
N ILE A 34 -4.09 -13.57 -5.98
CA ILE A 34 -4.95 -12.50 -5.48
C ILE A 34 -4.47 -12.12 -4.08
N ASN A 35 -4.16 -10.83 -3.89
CA ASN A 35 -3.70 -10.27 -2.63
C ASN A 35 -4.82 -9.53 -1.91
N PHE A 36 -5.46 -10.17 -0.92
CA PHE A 36 -6.47 -9.53 -0.06
C PHE A 36 -5.85 -8.59 1.00
N ALA A 37 -4.60 -8.82 1.38
CA ALA A 37 -3.91 -8.03 2.41
C ALA A 37 -3.44 -6.66 1.91
N HIS A 38 -3.51 -6.38 0.60
CA HIS A 38 -3.04 -5.11 0.05
C HIS A 38 -3.78 -3.91 0.64
N GLY A 39 -5.10 -4.02 0.80
CA GLY A 39 -5.92 -2.99 1.47
C GLY A 39 -5.51 -2.80 2.93
N ASP A 40 -5.28 -3.89 3.65
CA ASP A 40 -4.87 -3.84 5.07
C ASP A 40 -3.51 -3.17 5.24
N ILE A 41 -2.54 -3.45 4.36
CA ILE A 41 -1.21 -2.79 4.39
C ILE A 41 -1.33 -1.27 4.19
N ILE A 42 -2.20 -0.84 3.27
CA ILE A 42 -2.48 0.58 3.02
C ILE A 42 -3.11 1.22 4.27
N MET A 43 -4.06 0.52 4.90
CA MET A 43 -4.70 0.99 6.14
C MET A 43 -3.67 1.13 7.27
N VAL A 44 -2.82 0.14 7.49
CA VAL A 44 -1.77 0.21 8.53
C VAL A 44 -0.86 1.42 8.32
N GLY A 45 -0.38 1.65 7.09
CA GLY A 45 0.44 2.84 6.79
C GLY A 45 -0.31 4.15 7.06
N SER A 46 -1.58 4.23 6.65
CA SER A 46 -2.44 5.40 6.86
C SER A 46 -2.66 5.68 8.36
N TYR A 47 -2.88 4.64 9.16
CA TYR A 47 -3.04 4.78 10.62
C TYR A 47 -1.75 5.19 11.32
N ILE A 48 -0.58 4.73 10.85
CA ILE A 48 0.71 5.19 11.38
C ILE A 48 0.86 6.69 11.17
N ILE A 49 0.59 7.18 9.95
CA ILE A 49 0.62 8.62 9.66
C ILE A 49 -0.38 9.35 10.56
N PHE A 50 -1.62 8.86 10.67
CA PHE A 50 -2.65 9.45 11.52
C PHE A 50 -2.22 9.60 12.98
N ILE A 51 -1.67 8.54 13.58
CA ILE A 51 -1.21 8.54 14.98
C ILE A 51 -0.03 9.48 15.19
N MET A 52 0.94 9.49 14.27
CA MET A 52 2.13 10.33 14.38
C MET A 52 1.79 11.81 14.19
N MET A 53 0.91 12.13 13.25
CA MET A 53 0.39 13.48 13.07
C MET A 53 -0.44 13.93 14.29
N GLY A 54 -1.23 13.03 14.89
CA GLY A 54 -1.93 13.29 16.15
C GLY A 54 -1.00 13.58 17.33
N SER A 55 0.19 12.97 17.33
CA SER A 55 1.27 13.20 18.31
C SER A 55 2.18 14.39 17.97
N GLN A 56 1.75 15.28 17.07
CA GLN A 56 2.51 16.44 16.57
C GLN A 56 3.93 16.12 16.05
N GLN A 57 4.17 14.90 15.57
CA GLN A 57 5.43 14.55 14.92
C GLN A 57 5.51 15.21 13.53
N PRO A 58 6.71 15.53 13.04
CA PRO A 58 6.85 16.15 11.74
C PRO A 58 6.43 15.18 10.62
N LEU A 59 5.78 15.71 9.58
CA LEU A 59 5.21 14.93 8.48
C LEU A 59 6.24 13.99 7.82
N TRP A 60 7.46 14.48 7.58
CA TRP A 60 8.51 13.68 6.95
C TRP A 60 8.86 12.43 7.78
N LEU A 61 8.84 12.53 9.11
CA LEU A 61 9.10 11.40 10.00
C LEU A 61 7.94 10.40 9.95
N ALA A 62 6.70 10.89 9.97
CA ALA A 62 5.50 10.06 9.86
C ALA A 62 5.43 9.29 8.53
N VAL A 63 5.85 9.92 7.43
CA VAL A 63 5.93 9.26 6.12
C VAL A 63 7.01 8.18 6.11
N LEU A 64 8.21 8.48 6.62
CA LEU A 64 9.30 7.50 6.66
C LEU A 64 8.96 6.29 7.54
N THR A 65 8.37 6.50 8.71
CA THR A 65 7.96 5.40 9.59
C THR A 65 6.84 4.57 8.97
N SER A 66 5.86 5.19 8.31
CA SER A 66 4.82 4.48 7.57
C SER A 66 5.41 3.61 6.45
N ILE A 67 6.35 4.15 5.66
CA ILE A 67 7.02 3.40 4.60
C ILE A 67 7.77 2.20 5.20
N ALA A 68 8.55 2.42 6.25
CA ALA A 68 9.32 1.37 6.90
C ALA A 68 8.42 0.24 7.43
N PHE A 69 7.36 0.57 8.16
CA PHE A 69 6.42 -0.42 8.70
C PHE A 69 5.65 -1.16 7.60
N SER A 70 5.12 -0.46 6.59
CA SER A 70 4.44 -1.10 5.47
C SER A 70 5.35 -2.03 4.67
N ALA A 71 6.63 -1.65 4.49
CA ALA A 71 7.63 -2.50 3.85
C ALA A 71 7.93 -3.76 4.68
N ILE A 72 8.15 -3.62 5.99
CA ILE A 72 8.37 -4.76 6.90
C ILE A 72 7.16 -5.70 6.85
N MET A 73 5.94 -5.16 6.92
CA MET A 73 4.72 -5.96 6.85
C MET A 73 4.61 -6.71 5.52
N GLY A 74 4.91 -6.05 4.40
CA GLY A 74 4.95 -6.67 3.08
C GLY A 74 5.93 -7.84 2.99
N VAL A 75 7.14 -7.66 3.53
CA VAL A 75 8.17 -8.72 3.59
C VAL A 75 7.71 -9.89 4.47
N LEU A 76 7.11 -9.61 5.64
CA LEU A 76 6.59 -10.65 6.52
C LEU A 76 5.47 -11.45 5.85
N ILE A 77 4.53 -10.79 5.17
CA ILE A 77 3.45 -11.45 4.44
C ILE A 77 4.02 -12.29 3.28
N GLU A 78 5.02 -11.77 2.55
CA GLU A 78 5.72 -12.56 1.52
C GLU A 78 6.33 -13.82 2.11
N GLN A 79 7.07 -13.71 3.21
CA GLN A 79 7.80 -14.83 3.79
C GLN A 79 6.88 -15.87 4.45
N ILE A 80 5.88 -15.42 5.20
CA ILE A 80 5.04 -16.28 6.03
C ILE A 80 3.88 -16.85 5.23
N ALA A 81 3.24 -16.05 4.36
CA ALA A 81 2.08 -16.49 3.60
C ALA A 81 2.48 -16.91 2.18
N TYR A 82 2.98 -15.98 1.37
CA TYR A 82 3.14 -16.23 -0.07
C TYR A 82 4.19 -17.28 -0.39
N ARG A 83 5.40 -17.20 0.17
CA ARG A 83 6.45 -18.21 -0.06
C ARG A 83 6.02 -19.59 0.35
N ARG A 84 5.32 -19.72 1.48
CA ARG A 84 4.78 -21.01 1.93
C ARG A 84 3.74 -21.54 0.96
N LEU A 85 2.79 -20.69 0.56
CA LEU A 85 1.72 -21.05 -0.37
C LEU A 85 2.26 -21.47 -1.74
N LEU A 86 3.25 -20.75 -2.28
CA LEU A 86 3.91 -21.12 -3.52
C LEU A 86 4.65 -22.47 -3.39
N ASN A 87 5.35 -22.70 -2.28
CA ASN A 87 6.07 -23.95 -2.04
C ASN A 87 5.13 -25.15 -1.83
N SER A 88 3.90 -24.92 -1.35
CA SER A 88 2.87 -25.95 -1.18
C SER A 88 2.13 -26.33 -2.48
N GLY A 89 2.54 -25.79 -3.64
CA GLY A 89 1.97 -26.16 -4.94
C GLY A 89 0.63 -25.52 -5.27
N ALA A 90 0.30 -24.38 -4.64
CA ALA A 90 -0.95 -23.68 -4.91
C ALA A 90 -1.08 -23.27 -6.40
N PRO A 91 -2.25 -23.47 -7.02
CA PRO A 91 -2.48 -23.10 -8.41
C PRO A 91 -2.35 -21.58 -8.58
N ARG A 92 -1.53 -21.16 -9.55
CA ARG A 92 -1.41 -19.75 -9.95
C ARG A 92 -2.65 -19.38 -10.74
N ILE A 93 -3.30 -18.29 -10.33
CA ILE A 93 -4.52 -17.82 -10.98
C ILE A 93 -4.05 -16.99 -12.18
N ALA A 94 -4.17 -17.57 -13.37
CA ALA A 94 -3.84 -16.92 -14.64
C ALA A 94 -4.92 -15.92 -15.05
#